data_AF-A0A524C2Z7-F1
#
_entry.id   AF-A0A524C2Z7-F1
#
_cell.length_a   1.000
_cell.length_b   1.000
_cell.length_c   1.000
_cell.angle_alpha   90.00
_cell.angle_beta   90.00
_cell.angle_gamma   90.00
#
_symmetry.space_group_name_H-M   'P 1'
#
loop_
_entity.id
_entity.type
_entity.pdbx_description
1 polymer ?
#
loop_
_entity_poly.entity_id
_entity_poly.type
_entity_poly.pdbx_seq_one_letter_code
_entity_poly.pdbx_strand_id
1 'polypeptide(L)'
;MSIYGTGYYFANLSAGSWTVVVKSDSFWGMSFTIAVSDANTSAILAETPAPSENDASLQFALEEDAVVNIVVEEVAGEGGFFDIGVYDDFNAIVATYGIWLIVVPVLVIGLIVAVAVCVRSRG
;
A
#
# COMPACT_ATOMS: atom_id res chain seq x y z
N MET A 1 -7.02 17.72 21.92
CA MET A 1 -5.73 17.05 21.68
C MET A 1 -6.07 15.72 21.06
N SER A 2 -5.93 15.57 19.74
CA SER A 2 -6.16 14.28 19.09
C SER A 2 -5.04 13.34 19.53
N ILE A 3 -5.39 12.13 19.96
CA ILE A 3 -4.41 11.12 20.38
C ILE A 3 -4.26 10.20 19.19
N TYR A 4 -3.23 10.40 18.39
CA TYR A 4 -2.97 9.50 17.27
C TYR A 4 -2.44 8.15 17.77
N GLY A 5 -2.87 7.06 17.13
CA GLY A 5 -2.49 5.70 17.52
C GLY A 5 -1.18 5.24 16.89
N THR A 6 -0.42 4.43 17.63
CA THR A 6 0.72 3.66 17.09
C THR A 6 0.41 2.17 17.19
N GLY A 7 0.44 1.48 16.05
CA GLY A 7 0.31 0.03 15.95
C GLY A 7 1.67 -0.63 15.79
N TYR A 8 1.87 -1.75 16.49
CA TYR A 8 3.08 -2.58 16.40
C TYR A 8 2.69 -3.97 15.91
N TYR A 9 3.33 -4.40 14.83
CA TYR A 9 3.07 -5.67 14.17
C TYR A 9 4.39 -6.39 13.91
N PHE A 10 4.30 -7.69 13.65
CA PHE A 10 5.45 -8.50 13.27
C PHE A 10 5.07 -9.52 12.21
N ALA A 11 6.03 -9.88 11.37
CA ALA A 11 5.87 -10.91 10.34
C ALA A 11 7.15 -11.74 10.21
N ASN A 12 6.99 -13.05 10.01
CA ASN A 12 8.09 -13.93 9.64
C ASN A 12 8.05 -14.10 8.11
N LEU A 13 9.10 -13.65 7.43
CA LEU A 13 9.16 -13.52 5.98
C LEU A 13 10.38 -14.24 5.44
N SER A 14 10.24 -14.85 4.27
CA SER A 14 11.39 -15.38 3.55
C SER A 14 12.18 -14.27 2.85
N ALA A 15 13.41 -14.58 2.46
CA ALA A 15 14.20 -13.71 1.58
C ALA A 15 13.39 -13.31 0.33
N GLY A 16 13.45 -12.05 -0.07
CA GLY A 16 12.68 -11.51 -1.20
C GLY A 16 12.16 -10.08 -1.00
N SER A 17 11.31 -9.65 -1.93
CA SER A 17 10.68 -8.34 -1.94
C SER A 17 9.30 -8.38 -1.30
N TRP A 18 9.05 -7.43 -0.41
CA TRP A 18 7.81 -7.34 0.35
C TRP A 18 7.29 -5.91 0.37
N THR A 19 5.97 -5.79 0.49
CA THR A 19 5.30 -4.50 0.62
C THR A 19 4.33 -4.54 1.77
N VAL A 20 4.48 -3.62 2.72
CA VAL A 20 3.46 -3.33 3.72
C VAL A 20 2.42 -2.41 3.09
N VAL A 21 1.14 -2.76 3.21
CA VAL A 21 0.03 -1.94 2.75
C VAL A 21 -0.89 -1.68 3.93
N VAL A 22 -1.18 -0.40 4.18
CA VAL A 22 -2.14 0.08 5.18
C VAL A 22 -3.25 0.81 4.45
N LYS A 23 -4.50 0.54 4.82
CA LYS A 23 -5.69 1.15 4.20
C LYS A 23 -6.74 1.50 5.23
N SER A 24 -7.28 2.70 5.14
CA SER A 24 -8.49 3.12 5.84
C SER A 24 -9.56 3.55 4.84
N ASP A 25 -10.81 3.56 5.28
CA ASP A 25 -11.87 4.21 4.51
C ASP A 25 -11.63 5.72 4.49
N SER A 26 -11.80 6.34 3.32
CA SER A 26 -11.71 7.80 3.12
C SER A 26 -12.59 8.62 4.07
N PHE A 27 -13.65 8.02 4.61
CA PHE A 27 -14.50 8.65 5.62
C PHE A 27 -13.72 9.07 6.87
N TRP A 28 -12.66 8.34 7.24
CA TRP A 28 -11.86 8.61 8.44
C TRP A 28 -10.78 9.67 8.22
N GLY A 29 -10.39 9.94 6.96
CA GLY A 29 -9.36 10.92 6.61
C GLY A 29 -8.02 10.66 7.31
N MET A 30 -7.69 9.39 7.56
CA MET A 30 -6.51 9.03 8.35
C MET A 30 -5.26 9.08 7.49
N SER A 31 -4.16 9.62 8.02
CA SER A 31 -2.86 9.57 7.37
C SER A 31 -1.90 8.70 8.15
N PHE A 32 -1.11 7.90 7.44
CA PHE A 32 -0.21 6.92 8.04
C PHE A 32 1.25 7.11 7.61
N THR A 33 2.16 6.84 8.54
CA THR A 33 3.56 6.52 8.26
C THR A 33 3.86 5.08 8.65
N ILE A 34 4.75 4.44 7.91
CA ILE A 34 5.15 3.05 8.12
C ILE A 34 6.66 3.01 8.30
N ALA A 35 7.13 2.24 9.28
CA ALA A 35 8.53 1.87 9.42
C ALA A 35 8.66 0.36 9.58
N VAL A 36 9.66 -0.23 8.93
CA VAL A 36 9.99 -1.65 9.02
C VAL A 36 11.41 -1.79 9.51
N SER A 37 11.60 -2.62 10.54
CA SER A 37 12.92 -2.94 11.08
C SER A 37 13.11 -4.44 11.24
N ASP A 38 14.35 -4.89 11.14
CA ASP A 38 14.71 -6.26 11.46
C ASP A 38 14.54 -6.51 12.97
N ALA A 39 13.85 -7.59 13.35
CA ALA A 39 13.49 -7.82 14.75
C ALA A 39 14.67 -8.20 15.64
N ASN A 40 15.75 -8.77 15.07
CA ASN A 40 16.91 -9.23 15.82
C ASN A 40 17.92 -8.11 16.05
N THR A 41 18.15 -7.31 15.01
CA THR A 41 19.18 -6.26 14.97
C THR A 41 18.62 -4.88 15.25
N SER A 42 17.29 -4.71 15.16
CA SER A 42 16.61 -3.40 15.18
C SER A 42 17.06 -2.45 14.06
N ALA A 43 17.74 -2.96 13.03
CA ALA A 43 18.14 -2.16 11.88
C ALA A 43 16.89 -1.73 11.08
N ILE A 44 16.81 -0.45 10.73
CA ILE A 44 15.72 0.06 9.88
C ILE A 44 15.94 -0.46 8.45
N LEU A 45 14.95 -1.20 7.95
CA LEU A 45 14.95 -1.75 6.59
C LEU A 45 14.33 -0.76 5.60
N ALA A 46 13.24 -0.10 6.00
CA ALA A 46 12.57 0.92 5.20
C ALA A 46 11.68 1.80 6.08
N GLU A 47 11.43 3.02 5.62
CA GLU A 47 10.48 3.95 6.22
C GLU A 47 9.80 4.81 5.13
N THR A 48 8.54 5.18 5.35
CA THR A 48 7.84 6.10 4.46
C THR A 48 8.42 7.51 4.62
N PRO A 49 8.77 8.21 3.52
CA PRO A 49 9.39 9.54 3.60
C PRO A 49 8.40 10.64 4.04
N ALA A 50 7.11 10.41 3.85
CA ALA A 50 6.04 11.33 4.25
C ALA A 50 4.75 10.55 4.56
N PRO A 51 3.84 11.11 5.37
CA PRO A 51 2.53 10.53 5.60
C PRO A 51 1.72 10.46 4.31
N SER A 52 0.94 9.39 4.15
CA SER A 52 0.00 9.23 3.04
C SER A 52 -1.43 9.12 3.57
N GLU A 53 -2.36 9.81 2.92
CA GLU A 53 -3.76 9.94 3.33
C GLU A 53 -4.58 8.75 2.82
N ASN A 54 -5.38 8.14 3.69
CA ASN A 54 -6.27 6.99 3.49
C ASN A 54 -5.59 5.68 3.12
N ASP A 55 -4.44 5.72 2.46
CA ASP A 55 -3.62 4.55 2.16
C ASP A 55 -2.14 4.87 2.27
N ALA A 56 -1.35 3.90 2.73
CA ALA A 56 0.10 3.98 2.74
C ALA A 56 0.70 2.64 2.30
N SER A 57 1.76 2.71 1.50
CA SER A 57 2.49 1.53 1.06
C SER A 57 3.99 1.72 1.22
N LEU A 58 4.68 0.70 1.72
CA LEU A 58 6.13 0.72 1.90
C LEU A 58 6.75 -0.58 1.40
N GLN A 59 7.59 -0.48 0.38
CA GLN A 59 8.36 -1.60 -0.15
C GLN A 59 9.69 -1.74 0.58
N PHE A 60 10.11 -2.97 0.84
CA PHE A 60 11.41 -3.33 1.37
C PHE A 60 11.86 -4.69 0.83
N ALA A 61 13.14 -5.01 1.01
CA ALA A 61 13.71 -6.29 0.59
C ALA A 61 14.45 -6.95 1.75
N LEU A 62 14.48 -8.28 1.72
CA LEU A 62 15.20 -9.13 2.67
C LEU A 62 16.20 -10.00 1.90
N GLU A 63 17.46 -9.97 2.34
CA GLU A 63 18.53 -10.82 1.78
C GLU A 63 18.46 -12.26 2.29
N GLU A 64 17.86 -12.46 3.47
CA GLU A 64 17.67 -13.76 4.12
C GLU A 64 16.33 -13.82 4.86
N ASP A 65 15.91 -15.03 5.25
CA ASP A 65 14.69 -15.24 6.02
C ASP A 65 14.79 -14.54 7.38
N ALA A 66 13.83 -13.66 7.70
CA ALA A 66 13.88 -12.82 8.87
C ALA A 66 12.50 -12.55 9.47
N VAL A 67 12.49 -12.29 10.78
CA VAL A 67 11.33 -11.69 11.44
C VAL A 67 11.49 -10.17 11.39
N VAL A 68 10.47 -9.47 10.90
CA VAL A 68 10.46 -8.01 10.83
C VAL A 68 9.44 -7.45 11.80
N ASN A 69 9.78 -6.31 12.40
CA ASN A 69 8.87 -5.46 13.16
C ASN A 69 8.34 -4.36 12.24
N ILE A 70 7.04 -4.13 12.29
CA ILE A 70 6.36 -3.13 11.48
C ILE A 70 5.66 -2.17 12.44
N VAL A 71 5.99 -0.90 12.33
CA VAL A 71 5.36 0.18 13.08
C VAL A 71 4.50 0.98 12.12
N VAL A 72 3.24 1.16 12.47
CA VAL A 72 2.32 2.04 11.75
C VAL A 72 1.88 3.14 12.69
N GLU A 73 2.17 4.38 12.31
CA GLU A 73 1.79 5.56 13.07
C GLU A 73 0.69 6.30 12.32
N GLU A 74 -0.42 6.55 13.00
CA GLU A 74 -1.37 7.55 12.57
C GLU A 74 -0.77 8.94 12.83
N VAL A 75 -0.85 9.83 11.84
CA VAL A 75 -0.22 11.17 11.91
C VAL A 75 -1.26 12.29 11.79
N ALA A 76 -2.41 11.99 11.19
CA ALA A 76 -3.54 12.89 11.03
C ALA A 76 -4.84 12.08 10.87
N GLY A 77 -5.99 12.74 11.07
CA GLY A 77 -7.32 12.17 10.89
C GLY A 77 -8.20 12.24 12.14
N GLU A 78 -9.40 11.69 12.02
CA GLU A 78 -10.40 11.61 13.10
C GLU A 78 -10.23 10.34 13.98
N GLY A 79 -9.24 9.49 13.67
CA GLY A 79 -9.12 8.16 14.26
C GLY A 79 -10.21 7.21 13.76
N GLY A 80 -9.85 5.94 13.53
CA GLY A 80 -10.78 5.01 12.91
C GLY A 80 -10.24 3.59 12.75
N PHE A 81 -10.88 2.84 11.85
CA PHE A 81 -10.46 1.49 11.50
C PHE A 81 -9.60 1.53 10.24
N PHE A 82 -8.53 0.74 10.27
CA PHE A 82 -7.68 0.49 9.11
C PHE A 82 -7.31 -0.99 9.06
N ASP A 83 -7.05 -1.46 7.86
CA ASP A 83 -6.50 -2.78 7.58
C ASP A 83 -5.01 -2.65 7.28
N ILE A 84 -4.24 -3.65 7.72
CA ILE A 84 -2.82 -3.79 7.44
C ILE A 84 -2.54 -5.19 6.89
N GLY A 85 -1.67 -5.26 5.89
CA GLY A 85 -1.13 -6.53 5.40
C GLY A 85 0.27 -6.40 4.86
N VAL A 86 0.96 -7.53 4.76
CA VAL A 86 2.27 -7.66 4.11
C VAL A 86 2.10 -8.60 2.94
N TYR A 87 2.53 -8.17 1.77
CA TYR A 87 2.31 -8.87 0.52
C TYR A 87 3.60 -8.95 -0.30
N ASP A 88 3.74 -10.03 -1.06
CA ASP A 88 4.72 -10.17 -2.12
C ASP A 88 4.24 -9.45 -3.40
N ASP A 89 5.20 -9.02 -4.22
CA ASP A 89 5.07 -8.37 -5.52
C ASP A 89 3.63 -8.16 -6.05
N PHE A 90 3.07 -9.18 -6.71
CA PHE A 90 1.78 -9.07 -7.38
C PHE A 90 0.61 -8.91 -6.40
N ASN A 91 0.67 -9.59 -5.25
CA ASN A 91 -0.38 -9.49 -4.24
C ASN A 91 -0.41 -8.08 -3.62
N ALA A 92 0.73 -7.39 -3.53
CA ALA A 92 0.78 -6.00 -3.11
C ALA A 92 0.04 -5.08 -4.10
N ILE A 93 0.24 -5.28 -5.40
CA ILE A 93 -0.45 -4.51 -6.45
C ILE A 93 -1.97 -4.74 -6.35
N VAL A 94 -2.41 -5.99 -6.20
CA VAL A 94 -3.83 -6.31 -6.01
C VAL A 94 -4.39 -5.70 -4.73
N ALA A 95 -3.65 -5.77 -3.63
CA ALA A 95 -4.06 -5.19 -2.35
C ALA A 95 -4.19 -3.66 -2.46
N THR A 96 -3.27 -2.96 -3.15
CA THR A 96 -3.28 -1.51 -3.31
C THR A 96 -4.38 -1.02 -4.26
N TYR A 97 -4.55 -1.63 -5.42
CA TYR A 97 -5.44 -1.08 -6.47
C TYR A 97 -6.80 -1.80 -6.58
N GLY A 98 -6.90 -3.04 -6.12
CA GLY A 98 -8.15 -3.81 -6.13
C GLY A 98 -8.80 -3.88 -7.53
N ILE A 99 -10.11 -3.70 -7.57
CA ILE A 99 -10.93 -3.78 -8.80
C ILE A 99 -10.52 -2.77 -9.88
N TRP A 100 -9.85 -1.67 -9.51
CA TRP A 100 -9.41 -0.64 -10.45
C TRP A 100 -8.38 -1.13 -11.45
N LEU A 101 -7.62 -2.20 -11.13
CA LEU A 101 -6.71 -2.87 -12.06
C LEU A 101 -7.43 -3.45 -13.29
N ILE A 102 -8.72 -3.73 -13.19
CA ILE A 102 -9.52 -4.24 -14.30
C ILE A 102 -10.30 -3.10 -14.96
N VAL A 103 -10.90 -2.23 -14.15
CA VAL A 103 -11.77 -1.16 -14.64
C VAL A 103 -11.00 -0.18 -15.54
N VAL A 104 -9.82 0.27 -15.12
CA VAL A 104 -9.06 1.29 -15.88
C VAL A 104 -8.61 0.75 -17.24
N PRO A 105 -7.97 -0.43 -17.37
CA PRO A 105 -7.61 -0.97 -18.69
C PRO A 105 -8.80 -1.21 -19.60
N VAL A 106 -9.92 -1.72 -19.07
CA VAL A 106 -11.14 -1.94 -19.87
C VAL A 106 -11.68 -0.63 -20.44
N LEU A 107 -11.72 0.44 -19.64
CA LEU A 107 -12.15 1.76 -20.10
C LEU A 107 -11.20 2.34 -21.16
N VAL A 108 -9.88 2.22 -20.96
CA VAL A 108 -8.88 2.71 -21.92
C VAL A 108 -8.99 1.96 -23.25
N ILE A 109 -9.09 0.63 -23.23
CA ILE A 109 -9.26 -0.18 -24.44
C ILE A 109 -10.58 0.16 -25.14
N GLY A 110 -11.67 0.27 -24.38
CA GLY A 110 -12.97 0.66 -24.93
C GLY A 110 -12.93 2.02 -25.63
N LEU A 111 -12.24 3.00 -25.03
CA LEU A 111 -12.04 4.31 -25.63
C LEU A 111 -11.22 4.23 -26.93
N ILE A 112 -10.11 3.50 -26.92
CA ILE A 112 -9.26 3.31 -28.12
C ILE A 112 -10.07 2.70 -29.26
N VAL A 113 -10.87 1.67 -28.97
CA VAL A 113 -11.73 1.01 -29.96
C VAL A 113 -12.79 1.98 -30.49
N ALA A 114 -13.46 2.74 -29.62
CA ALA A 114 -14.47 3.71 -30.02
C ALA A 114 -13.88 4.81 -30.93
N VAL A 115 -12.70 5.34 -30.59
CA VAL A 115 -11.99 6.33 -31.41
C VAL A 115 -11.61 5.73 -32.77
N ALA A 116 -11.06 4.52 -32.80
CA ALA A 116 -10.70 3.84 -34.04
C ALA A 116 -11.90 3.62 -34.97
N VAL A 117 -13.06 3.24 -34.42
CA VAL A 117 -14.32 3.10 -35.17
C VAL A 117 -14.78 4.46 -35.71
N CYS A 118 -14.77 5.50 -34.88
CA CYS A 118 -15.16 6.85 -35.30
C CYS A 118 -14.27 7.38 -36.43
N VAL A 119 -12.94 7.20 -36.35
CA VAL A 119 -12.00 7.60 -37.41
C VAL A 119 -12.26 6.82 -38.69
N ARG A 120 -12.43 5.49 -38.60
CA ARG A 120 -12.73 4.65 -39.77
C ARG A 120 -14.07 5.00 -40.44
N SER A 121 -15.08 5.37 -39.67
CA SER A 121 -16.40 5.76 -40.19
C SER A 121 -16.43 7.11 -40.90
N ARG A 122 -15.38 7.94 -40.72
CA ARG A 122 -15.24 9.28 -41.31
C ARG A 122 -14.28 9.33 -42.50
N GLY A 123 -13.57 8.24 -42.78
CA GLY A 123 -12.62 8.11 -43.90
C GLY A 123 -13.20 7.37 -45.09
#